data_AF-A0A2W6A5L9-F1
#
_entry.id   AF-A0A2W6A5L9-F1
#
_cell.length_a   1.000
_cell.length_b   1.000
_cell.length_c   1.000
_cell.angle_alpha   90.00
_cell.angle_beta   90.00
_cell.angle_gamma   90.00
#
_symmetry.space_group_name_H-M   'P 1'
#
loop_
_entity.id
_entity.type
_entity.pdbx_description
1 polymer ?
#
loop_
_entity_poly.entity_id
_entity_poly.type
_entity_poly.pdbx_seq_one_letter_code
_entity_poly.pdbx_strand_id
1 'polypeptide(L)'
;MPSGWSSAQSSSTSRWPGSIRYSSASIPRPSRIALHPRNLAPQPQLQTMPATDLQRYDAIEGAKLNTYGWIDKQAGIIRIPIERAMDLIAQRGLATRGPGSQNSSGITPEQTQQQKAAASATKP
;
A
#
# COMPACT_ATOMS: atom_id res chain seq x y z
N MET A 1 -15.40 67.46 -5.97
CA MET A 1 -15.21 66.13 -6.60
C MET A 1 -15.28 65.07 -5.51
N PRO A 2 -16.28 64.17 -5.53
CA PRO A 2 -16.47 63.12 -4.54
C PRO A 2 -16.09 61.74 -5.11
N SER A 3 -15.33 60.92 -4.40
CA SER A 3 -15.41 59.44 -4.49
C SER A 3 -14.51 58.79 -3.44
N GLY A 4 -15.00 58.73 -2.20
CA GLY A 4 -14.58 57.71 -1.24
C GLY A 4 -15.73 56.72 -1.12
N TRP A 5 -15.57 55.51 -1.68
CA TRP A 5 -16.56 54.45 -1.52
C TRP A 5 -16.52 53.92 -0.09
N SER A 6 -17.53 54.32 0.68
CA SER A 6 -17.99 53.57 1.83
C SER A 6 -18.88 52.44 1.31
N SER A 7 -18.57 51.20 1.66
CA SER A 7 -19.53 50.10 1.58
C SER A 7 -19.32 49.17 2.77
N ALA A 8 -20.22 49.37 3.73
CA ALA A 8 -21.03 48.33 4.34
C ALA A 8 -20.33 46.99 4.60
N GLN A 9 -19.79 46.89 5.80
CA GLN A 9 -19.71 45.66 6.57
C GLN A 9 -21.13 45.06 6.72
N SER A 10 -21.51 44.17 5.79
CA SER A 10 -22.59 43.22 5.99
C SER A 10 -21.98 41.91 6.49
N SER A 11 -22.06 41.71 7.80
CA SER A 11 -21.72 40.46 8.46
C SER A 11 -22.68 39.35 8.02
N SER A 12 -22.37 38.66 6.93
CA SER A 12 -23.10 37.46 6.54
C SER A 12 -22.68 36.29 7.41
N THR A 13 -23.44 36.08 8.48
CA THR A 13 -23.37 34.91 9.36
C THR A 13 -23.83 33.68 8.59
N SER A 14 -22.91 33.00 7.91
CA SER A 14 -23.14 31.63 7.44
C SER A 14 -22.87 30.66 8.59
N ARG A 15 -23.95 30.37 9.32
CA ARG A 15 -24.02 29.39 10.41
C ARG A 15 -23.99 27.98 9.83
N TRP A 16 -22.81 27.39 9.76
CA TRP A 16 -22.67 25.94 9.53
C TRP A 16 -23.08 25.19 10.81
N PRO A 17 -24.03 24.23 10.75
CA PRO A 17 -24.29 23.34 11.86
C PRO A 17 -23.14 22.33 11.97
N GLY A 18 -22.45 22.31 13.12
CA GLY A 18 -21.44 21.29 13.44
C GLY A 18 -20.03 21.83 13.65
N SER A 19 -19.86 22.77 14.59
CA SER A 19 -18.55 23.06 15.15
C SER A 19 -18.11 21.87 16.02
N ILE A 20 -17.43 20.91 15.39
CA ILE A 20 -16.52 20.03 16.12
C ILE A 20 -15.49 20.97 16.74
N ARG A 21 -15.58 21.16 18.05
CA ARG A 21 -14.51 21.81 18.79
C ARG A 21 -13.28 20.93 18.59
N TYR A 22 -12.31 21.40 17.83
CA TYR A 22 -10.95 20.90 17.95
C TYR A 22 -10.52 21.27 19.37
N SER A 23 -10.77 20.36 20.32
CA SER A 23 -9.91 20.30 21.49
C SER A 23 -8.49 20.25 20.92
N SER A 24 -7.65 21.15 21.38
CA SER A 24 -6.21 21.12 21.16
C SER A 24 -5.64 19.85 21.79
N ALA A 25 -5.94 18.70 21.18
CA ALA A 25 -5.11 17.52 21.30
C ALA A 25 -3.79 17.94 20.67
N SER A 26 -2.83 18.25 21.54
CA SER A 26 -1.42 18.34 21.19
C SER A 26 -1.11 17.18 20.26
N ILE A 27 -0.94 17.43 18.96
CA ILE A 27 -0.50 16.42 18.02
C ILE A 27 0.81 15.89 18.61
N PRO A 28 0.90 14.62 19.04
CA PRO A 28 2.15 14.11 19.57
C PRO A 28 3.17 14.24 18.45
N ARG A 29 4.18 15.07 18.67
CA ARG A 29 5.31 15.17 17.75
C ARG A 29 5.83 13.74 17.57
N PRO A 30 6.03 13.25 16.34
CA PRO A 30 6.58 11.91 16.15
C PRO A 30 7.90 11.85 16.92
N SER A 31 8.02 10.86 17.81
CA SER A 31 9.24 10.63 18.56
C SER A 31 10.39 10.51 17.56
N ARG A 32 11.40 11.40 17.63
CA ARG A 32 12.65 11.16 16.89
C ARG A 32 13.17 9.82 17.37
N ILE A 33 13.40 8.88 16.46
CA ILE A 33 14.06 7.61 16.78
C ILE A 33 15.39 7.98 17.44
N ALA A 34 15.54 7.65 18.72
CA ALA A 34 16.83 7.75 19.38
C ALA A 34 17.77 6.77 18.67
N LEU A 35 18.78 7.30 17.97
CA LEU A 35 19.87 6.51 17.40
C LEU A 35 20.64 5.92 18.58
N HIS A 36 20.21 4.76 19.06
CA HIS A 36 20.98 3.97 20.00
C HIS A 36 22.26 3.56 19.24
N PRO A 37 23.47 3.90 19.73
CA PRO A 37 24.72 3.69 18.99
C PRO A 37 25.06 2.20 18.75
N ARG A 38 24.19 1.28 19.17
CA ARG A 38 24.34 -0.16 18.99
C ARG A 38 23.54 -0.75 17.82
N ASN A 39 22.69 0.03 17.17
CA ASN A 39 21.91 -0.38 16.00
C ASN A 39 21.89 0.73 14.93
N LEU A 40 23.07 1.20 14.56
CA LEU A 40 23.19 1.96 13.31
C LEU A 40 23.03 0.96 12.17
N ALA A 41 22.05 1.19 11.28
CA ALA A 41 21.99 0.43 10.03
C ALA A 41 23.37 0.48 9.37
N PRO A 42 23.83 -0.63 8.75
CA PRO A 42 25.10 -0.62 8.05
C PRO A 42 25.13 0.55 7.06
N GLN A 43 26.30 1.15 6.89
CA GLN A 43 26.45 2.22 5.91
C GLN A 43 26.00 1.71 4.53
N PRO A 44 25.28 2.54 3.74
CA PRO A 44 24.81 2.14 2.42
C PRO A 44 26.01 1.70 1.58
N GLN A 45 25.98 0.47 1.10
CA GLN A 45 27.05 -0.08 0.27
C GLN A 45 26.78 0.24 -1.21
N LEU A 46 27.86 0.52 -1.95
CA LEU A 46 27.77 0.69 -3.40
C LEU A 46 27.54 -0.67 -4.07
N GLN A 47 26.52 -0.76 -4.92
CA GLN A 47 26.31 -1.94 -5.77
C GLN A 47 27.47 -2.10 -6.76
N THR A 48 28.12 -3.27 -6.75
CA THR A 48 29.37 -3.49 -7.50
C THR A 48 29.17 -3.61 -9.00
N MET A 49 28.09 -4.28 -9.45
CA MET A 49 27.85 -4.59 -10.87
C MET A 49 26.41 -4.27 -11.30
N PRO A 50 25.98 -2.99 -11.23
CA PRO A 50 24.59 -2.61 -11.44
C PRO A 50 24.06 -2.99 -12.84
N ALA A 51 24.89 -2.89 -13.89
CA ALA A 51 24.47 -3.23 -15.26
C ALA A 51 24.17 -4.72 -15.44
N THR A 52 24.99 -5.59 -14.85
CA THR A 52 24.80 -7.05 -14.92
C THR A 52 23.59 -7.48 -14.10
N ASP A 53 23.39 -6.88 -12.94
CA ASP A 53 22.23 -7.15 -12.10
C ASP A 53 20.92 -6.74 -12.79
N LEU A 54 20.91 -5.57 -13.44
CA LEU A 54 19.78 -5.10 -14.24
C LEU A 54 19.48 -6.05 -15.40
N GLN A 55 20.49 -6.43 -16.19
CA GLN A 55 20.29 -7.37 -17.29
C GLN A 55 19.72 -8.72 -16.82
N ARG A 56 20.20 -9.23 -15.68
CA ARG A 56 19.66 -10.46 -15.10
C ARG A 56 18.21 -10.28 -14.67
N TYR A 57 17.89 -9.16 -14.03
CA TYR A 57 16.53 -8.82 -13.63
C TYR A 57 15.59 -8.78 -14.84
N ASP A 58 15.97 -8.06 -15.89
CA ASP A 58 15.19 -7.96 -17.13
C ASP A 58 14.98 -9.32 -17.79
N ALA A 59 16.00 -10.17 -17.82
CA ALA A 59 15.88 -11.52 -18.37
C ALA A 59 14.87 -12.39 -17.58
N ILE A 60 14.89 -12.29 -16.24
CA ILE A 60 13.96 -13.02 -15.37
C ILE A 60 12.54 -12.53 -15.56
N GLU A 61 12.32 -11.21 -15.55
CA GLU A 61 10.99 -10.63 -15.74
C GLU A 61 10.46 -10.87 -17.16
N GLY A 62 11.31 -10.72 -18.16
CA GLY A 62 11.01 -11.08 -19.54
C GLY A 62 10.58 -12.54 -19.68
N ALA A 63 11.29 -13.47 -19.04
CA ALA A 63 10.89 -14.87 -19.05
C ALA A 63 9.51 -15.09 -18.38
N LYS A 64 9.23 -14.43 -17.24
CA LYS A 64 7.92 -14.55 -16.57
C LYS A 64 6.77 -14.05 -17.44
N LEU A 65 6.97 -12.95 -18.18
CA LEU A 65 5.95 -12.34 -19.05
C LEU A 65 5.67 -13.15 -20.31
N ASN A 66 6.71 -13.75 -20.90
CA ASN A 66 6.63 -14.40 -22.21
C ASN A 66 6.43 -15.93 -22.14
N THR A 67 6.46 -16.52 -20.94
CA THR A 67 6.38 -17.99 -20.79
C THR A 67 5.28 -18.44 -19.85
N TYR A 68 4.74 -19.62 -20.15
CA TYR A 68 3.88 -20.35 -19.24
C TYR A 68 4.62 -20.74 -17.96
N GLY A 69 3.86 -20.90 -16.88
CA GLY A 69 4.40 -21.36 -15.62
C GLY A 69 3.32 -21.69 -14.62
N TRP A 70 3.67 -22.46 -13.61
CA TRP A 70 2.79 -22.72 -12.48
C TRP A 70 2.94 -21.61 -11.43
N ILE A 71 1.82 -21.11 -10.93
CA ILE A 71 1.78 -20.25 -9.74
C ILE A 71 1.55 -21.14 -8.52
N ASP A 72 0.54 -22.00 -8.60
CA ASP A 72 0.25 -23.04 -7.60
C ASP A 72 -0.19 -24.32 -8.32
N LYS A 73 0.65 -25.35 -8.24
CA LYS A 73 0.39 -26.65 -8.87
C LYS A 73 -0.77 -27.40 -8.20
N GLN A 74 -0.91 -27.26 -6.88
CA GLN A 74 -1.93 -27.99 -6.11
C GLN A 74 -3.31 -27.37 -6.37
N ALA A 75 -3.39 -26.05 -6.43
CA ALA A 75 -4.61 -25.32 -6.76
C ALA A 75 -4.93 -25.29 -8.27
N GLY A 76 -4.05 -25.84 -9.13
CA GLY A 76 -4.25 -25.84 -10.58
C GLY A 76 -4.09 -24.46 -11.24
N ILE A 77 -3.41 -23.52 -10.58
CA ILE A 77 -3.28 -22.13 -11.04
C ILE A 77 -2.01 -21.97 -11.88
N ILE A 78 -2.19 -21.63 -13.16
CA ILE A 78 -1.12 -21.35 -14.12
C ILE A 78 -1.05 -19.86 -14.47
N ARG A 79 0.16 -19.35 -14.73
CA ARG A 79 0.37 -18.11 -15.48
C ARG A 79 0.36 -18.42 -16.98
N ILE A 80 -0.18 -17.48 -17.75
CA ILE A 80 -0.12 -17.48 -19.21
C ILE A 80 0.75 -16.30 -19.68
N PRO A 81 1.40 -16.39 -20.86
CA PRO A 81 2.10 -15.26 -21.46
C PRO A 81 1.18 -14.05 -21.62
N ILE A 82 1.73 -12.85 -21.45
CA ILE A 82 0.93 -11.62 -21.42
C ILE A 82 0.24 -11.34 -22.76
N GLU A 83 0.90 -11.62 -23.88
CA GLU A 83 0.32 -11.50 -25.24
C GLU A 83 -0.90 -12.40 -25.36
N ARG A 84 -0.80 -13.64 -24.86
CA ARG A 84 -1.91 -14.58 -24.89
C ARG A 84 -3.05 -14.15 -23.97
N ALA A 85 -2.74 -13.56 -22.80
CA ALA A 85 -3.75 -13.00 -21.92
C ALA A 85 -4.51 -11.86 -22.61
N MET A 86 -3.79 -10.96 -23.27
CA MET A 86 -4.39 -9.85 -24.02
C MET A 86 -5.31 -10.36 -25.14
N ASP A 87 -4.88 -11.35 -25.92
CA ASP A 87 -5.72 -11.98 -26.96
C ASP A 87 -7.01 -12.56 -26.39
N LEU A 88 -6.91 -13.30 -25.28
CA LEU A 88 -8.07 -13.93 -24.66
C LEU A 88 -9.05 -12.90 -24.10
N ILE A 89 -8.55 -11.81 -23.54
CA ILE A 89 -9.37 -10.69 -23.05
C ILE A 89 -10.02 -9.97 -24.22
N ALA A 90 -9.29 -9.71 -25.30
CA ALA A 90 -9.83 -9.07 -26.50
C ALA A 90 -10.96 -9.92 -27.14
N GLN A 91 -10.79 -11.24 -27.15
CA GLN A 91 -11.78 -12.17 -27.70
C GLN A 91 -13.02 -12.34 -26.81
N ARG A 92 -12.84 -12.41 -25.48
CA ARG A 92 -13.92 -12.75 -24.53
C ARG A 92 -14.58 -11.52 -23.91
N GLY A 93 -13.95 -10.36 -24.01
CA GLY A 93 -14.28 -9.18 -23.22
C GLY A 93 -13.79 -9.29 -21.77
N LEU A 94 -13.83 -8.17 -21.05
CA LEU A 94 -13.57 -8.15 -19.61
C LEU A 94 -14.76 -8.75 -18.87
N ALA A 95 -14.50 -9.58 -17.85
CA ALA A 95 -15.56 -10.07 -17.00
C ALA A 95 -16.20 -8.89 -16.24
N THR A 96 -17.48 -8.60 -16.51
CA THR A 96 -18.28 -7.73 -15.64
C THR A 96 -18.37 -8.40 -14.28
N ARG A 97 -17.96 -7.70 -13.22
CA ARG A 97 -17.88 -8.23 -11.85
C ARG A 97 -19.22 -8.86 -11.44
N GLY A 98 -19.31 -10.19 -11.45
CA GLY A 98 -20.38 -10.93 -10.78
C GLY A 98 -20.21 -10.89 -9.25
N PRO A 99 -21.29 -11.04 -8.47
CA PRO A 99 -21.23 -11.08 -7.01
C PRO A 99 -20.51 -12.35 -6.56
N GLY A 100 -19.18 -12.29 -6.41
CA GLY A 100 -18.37 -13.44 -6.02
C GLY A 100 -16.86 -13.19 -6.02
N SER A 101 -16.36 -12.16 -6.71
CA SER A 101 -14.94 -11.79 -6.65
C SER A 101 -14.65 -10.90 -5.43
N GLN A 102 -14.75 -11.49 -4.24
CA GLN A 102 -14.11 -11.00 -3.03
C GLN A 102 -12.87 -11.83 -2.79
N ASN A 103 -11.80 -11.50 -3.50
CA ASN A 103 -10.51 -12.12 -3.27
C ASN A 103 -9.92 -11.48 -2.00
N SER A 104 -9.74 -12.33 -0.99
CA SER A 104 -9.23 -12.05 0.34
C SER A 104 -7.88 -11.32 0.29
N SER A 105 -7.92 -10.03 0.58
CA SER A 105 -6.75 -9.26 1.02
C SER A 105 -7.19 -8.28 2.10
N GLY A 106 -7.91 -8.81 3.09
CA GLY A 106 -7.98 -8.25 4.42
C GLY A 106 -6.98 -9.01 5.28
N ILE A 107 -5.76 -8.50 5.40
CA ILE A 107 -4.87 -8.84 6.50
C ILE A 107 -5.55 -8.30 7.76
N THR A 108 -6.37 -9.11 8.42
CA THR A 108 -6.94 -8.75 9.72
C THR A 108 -5.79 -8.77 10.73
N PRO A 109 -5.43 -7.65 11.38
CA PRO A 109 -4.32 -7.60 12.34
C PRO A 109 -4.56 -8.41 13.62
N GLU A 110 -5.67 -9.13 13.74
CA GLU A 110 -6.06 -9.86 14.95
C GLU A 110 -5.33 -11.20 15.14
N GLN A 111 -4.88 -11.88 14.07
CA GLN A 111 -4.26 -13.20 14.22
C GLN A 111 -2.79 -13.19 14.70
N THR A 112 -2.12 -12.04 14.75
CA THR A 112 -0.73 -11.96 15.22
C THR A 112 -0.63 -11.99 16.76
N GLN A 113 -1.72 -11.72 17.50
CA GLN A 113 -1.67 -11.71 18.97
C GLN A 113 -1.97 -13.05 19.64
N GLN A 114 -2.72 -13.97 19.01
CA GLN A 114 -2.98 -15.29 19.62
C GLN A 114 -1.77 -16.24 19.60
N GLN A 115 -0.82 -16.07 18.68
CA GLN A 115 0.37 -16.94 18.64
C GLN A 115 1.40 -16.62 19.74
N LYS A 116 1.33 -15.42 20.36
CA LYS A 116 2.25 -15.05 21.45
C LYS A 116 1.74 -15.48 22.84
N ALA A 117 0.47 -15.86 22.98
CA ALA A 117 -0.12 -16.20 24.28
C ALA A 117 0.00 -17.69 24.67
N ALA A 118 0.23 -18.60 23.71
CA ALA A 118 0.28 -20.03 23.99
C ALA A 118 1.67 -20.58 24.38
N ALA A 119 2.74 -19.76 24.32
CA ALA A 119 4.12 -20.22 24.55
C ALA A 119 4.68 -19.98 25.96
N SER A 120 3.90 -19.43 26.91
CA SER A 120 4.41 -19.10 28.26
C SER A 120 3.73 -19.86 29.42
N ALA A 121 3.04 -20.97 29.16
CA ALA A 121 2.50 -21.83 30.21
C ALA A 121 3.08 -23.24 30.14
N THR A 122 4.30 -23.42 30.63
CA THR A 122 4.77 -24.71 31.18
C THR A 122 5.80 -24.43 32.28
N LYS A 123 5.42 -24.89 33.47
CA LYS A 123 6.00 -24.77 34.82
C LYS A 123 7.19 -25.75 34.97
N PRO A 124 8.16 -25.54 35.89
CA PRO A 124 8.02 -25.89 37.32
C PRO A 124 7.90 -24.70 38.28
#